data_AF-A0A7S1GB16-F1
#
_entry.id   AF-A0A7S1GB16-F1
#
_cell.length_a   1.000
_cell.length_b   1.000
_cell.length_c   1.000
_cell.angle_alpha   90.00
_cell.angle_beta   90.00
_cell.angle_gamma   90.00
#
_symmetry.space_group_name_H-M   'P 1'
#
loop_
_entity.id
_entity.type
_entity.pdbx_description
1 polymer ?
#
loop_
_entity_poly.entity_id
_entity_poly.type
_entity_poly.pdbx_seq_one_letter_code
_entity_poly.pdbx_strand_id
1 'polypeptide(L)'
;VRSADVHSRGRARENVSKRSRWCLCARRDHPRLALTRHRSGRWASQNSVCRTVDRRRRPPPPAAMGFPLTFFQFCGDMAHVASFSFLLYRLHKSKSAAGISLKTMELYFVVFCARYIDVLPFVSRHHNYHSWFLEVYLPLMKFAYIGVSGAVVYLLRFREPFKTTYDTERDNFPHWMFLAAPCAVLGLVWNYGWSSTSWSAMFVEMLWAFSQFLEAVAIFPQSVLMKREKQVETITSNYVFCLGLYRVLYVLNWIYKLATREHYRDWISWTAGTIQIGLFTDFFYFYFKSRRAGYGGVILPA
;
A
#
# COMPACT_ATOMS: atom_id res chain seq x y z
N VAL A 1 3.54 44.64 -50.45
CA VAL A 1 4.85 44.84 -51.13
C VAL A 1 5.80 45.38 -50.06
N ARG A 2 6.60 44.52 -49.41
CA ARG A 2 8.06 44.32 -49.66
C ARG A 2 8.83 45.66 -49.72
N SER A 3 9.94 45.94 -49.04
CA SER A 3 10.82 45.20 -48.13
C SER A 3 11.85 46.21 -47.56
N ALA A 4 12.48 45.81 -46.44
CA ALA A 4 13.92 45.87 -46.15
C ALA A 4 14.64 47.16 -45.71
N ASP A 5 15.58 46.85 -44.81
CA ASP A 5 16.55 47.59 -44.00
C ASP A 5 17.46 48.61 -44.70
N VAL A 6 17.85 49.65 -43.95
CA VAL A 6 19.24 50.16 -43.93
C VAL A 6 19.63 50.63 -42.52
N HIS A 7 20.79 50.14 -42.07
CA HIS A 7 21.56 50.52 -40.88
C HIS A 7 22.20 51.92 -41.01
N SER A 8 22.21 52.75 -39.95
CA SER A 8 23.39 53.54 -39.57
C SER A 8 23.29 54.18 -38.17
N ARG A 9 24.45 54.29 -37.53
CA ARG A 9 24.77 54.55 -36.11
C ARG A 9 24.57 56.02 -35.68
N GLY A 10 24.33 56.27 -34.38
CA GLY A 10 24.64 57.57 -33.78
C GLY A 10 24.09 57.90 -32.39
N ARG A 11 24.87 57.57 -31.34
CA ARG A 11 25.09 58.34 -30.09
C ARG A 11 24.00 58.44 -28.98
N ALA A 12 24.36 57.84 -27.85
CA ALA A 12 24.32 58.36 -26.47
C ALA A 12 22.98 58.77 -25.83
N ARG A 13 22.56 58.01 -24.80
CA ARG A 13 22.27 58.54 -23.46
C ARG A 13 22.15 57.42 -22.43
N GLU A 14 22.89 57.60 -21.34
CA GLU A 14 22.85 56.85 -20.09
C GLU A 14 21.45 56.82 -19.49
N ASN A 15 21.08 55.71 -18.84
CA ASN A 15 20.36 55.76 -17.57
C ASN A 15 20.48 54.42 -16.83
N VAL A 16 21.48 54.38 -15.94
CA VAL A 16 21.68 53.36 -14.92
C VAL A 16 20.68 53.62 -13.79
N SER A 17 19.69 52.75 -13.64
CA SER A 17 18.77 52.76 -12.50
C SER A 17 19.46 52.21 -11.24
N LYS A 18 19.83 53.14 -10.36
CA LYS A 18 20.26 52.93 -8.97
C LYS A 18 19.17 52.27 -8.13
N ARG A 19 19.50 51.21 -7.36
CA ARG A 19 18.90 50.97 -6.04
C ARG A 19 19.92 50.35 -5.07
N SER A 20 20.66 51.28 -4.46
CA SER A 20 20.97 51.41 -3.02
C SER A 20 21.22 50.15 -2.19
N ARG A 21 22.49 49.99 -1.85
CA ARG A 21 23.01 49.23 -0.70
C ARG A 21 22.43 49.80 0.60
N TRP A 22 21.97 48.91 1.47
CA TRP A 22 21.93 49.14 2.92
C TRP A 22 22.67 47.97 3.58
N CYS A 23 23.98 48.15 3.78
CA CYS A 23 24.76 47.37 4.74
C CYS A 23 24.77 48.15 6.04
N LEU A 24 23.99 47.70 7.01
CA LEU A 24 24.04 48.11 8.42
C LEU A 24 24.58 46.93 9.21
N CYS A 25 25.89 46.91 9.44
CA CYS A 25 26.51 46.13 10.52
C CYS A 25 27.60 47.01 11.14
N ALA A 26 27.26 47.62 12.27
CA ALA A 26 28.21 48.29 13.15
C ALA A 26 27.99 47.78 14.58
N ARG A 27 29.13 47.58 15.26
CA ARG A 27 29.33 47.23 16.69
C ARG A 27 29.03 45.78 17.05
N ARG A 28 29.75 45.12 17.95
CA ARG A 28 31.05 45.23 18.65
C ARG A 28 30.97 43.98 19.53
N ASP A 29 31.97 43.10 19.53
CA ASP A 29 32.48 42.45 20.75
C ASP A 29 33.60 41.47 20.39
N HIS A 30 34.71 41.62 21.11
CA HIS A 30 35.94 40.84 21.02
C HIS A 30 35.71 39.38 21.47
N PRO A 31 36.53 38.43 21.00
CA PRO A 31 37.63 38.01 21.87
C PRO A 31 38.98 37.92 21.17
N ARG A 32 40.00 37.94 22.01
CA ARG A 32 41.44 38.05 21.75
C ARG A 32 41.95 36.94 20.83
N LEU A 33 42.55 37.32 19.69
CA LEU A 33 43.41 36.44 18.91
C LEU A 33 44.86 36.62 19.39
N ALA A 34 45.35 35.63 20.13
CA ALA A 34 46.76 35.48 20.44
C ALA A 34 47.53 35.17 19.15
N LEU A 35 48.39 36.09 18.73
CA LEU A 35 49.37 35.88 17.67
C LEU A 35 50.50 35.00 18.20
N THR A 36 50.46 33.70 17.91
CA THR A 36 51.65 32.83 18.03
C THR A 36 52.42 32.88 16.72
N ARG A 37 53.63 33.44 16.80
CA ARG A 37 54.58 33.60 15.71
C ARG A 37 55.30 32.28 15.47
N HIS A 38 54.86 31.47 14.50
CA HIS A 38 55.64 30.33 14.03
C HIS A 38 56.41 30.67 12.74
N ARG A 39 57.71 30.47 12.86
CA ARG A 39 58.78 30.76 11.90
C ARG A 39 58.92 29.57 10.95
N SER A 40 58.46 29.68 9.71
CA SER A 40 59.04 29.03 8.52
C SER A 40 58.15 29.31 7.30
N GLY A 41 58.79 29.69 6.20
CA GLY A 41 58.13 30.13 4.98
C GLY A 41 57.40 29.01 4.25
N ARG A 42 56.13 29.27 3.92
CA ARG A 42 55.45 28.81 2.71
C ARG A 42 54.13 29.58 2.60
N TRP A 43 54.01 30.43 1.58
CA TRP A 43 52.76 31.10 1.25
C TRP A 43 51.82 30.09 0.61
N ALA A 44 50.82 29.60 1.35
CA ALA A 44 49.70 28.88 0.79
C ALA A 44 48.53 29.87 0.63
N SER A 45 48.20 30.25 -0.60
CA SER A 45 46.98 31.02 -0.87
C SER A 45 45.77 30.11 -0.65
N GLN A 46 45.20 30.11 0.56
CA GLN A 46 43.85 29.59 0.76
C GLN A 46 42.86 30.61 0.19
N ASN A 47 42.51 30.42 -1.08
CA ASN A 47 41.28 30.99 -1.63
C ASN A 47 40.10 30.32 -0.91
N SER A 48 39.72 30.86 0.25
CA SER A 48 38.46 30.53 0.90
C SER A 48 37.34 31.21 0.12
N VAL A 49 36.90 30.53 -0.96
CA VAL A 49 35.66 30.85 -1.64
C VAL A 49 34.54 30.72 -0.59
N CYS A 50 34.08 31.87 -0.10
CA CYS A 50 32.91 31.96 0.74
C CYS A 50 31.71 31.56 -0.12
N ARG A 51 31.39 30.26 -0.15
CA ARG A 51 30.16 29.76 -0.79
C ARG A 51 28.98 30.35 -0.03
N THR A 52 28.35 31.36 -0.63
CA THR A 52 27.00 31.77 -0.27
C THR A 52 26.10 30.55 -0.42
N VAL A 53 25.69 29.97 0.70
CA VAL A 53 24.66 28.92 0.72
C VAL A 53 23.38 29.57 0.22
N ASP A 54 23.05 29.32 -1.05
CA ASP A 54 21.78 29.73 -1.64
C ASP A 54 20.64 29.07 -0.85
N ARG A 55 20.01 29.84 0.04
CA ARG A 55 18.86 29.39 0.85
C ARG A 55 17.64 29.02 0.00
N ARG A 56 17.64 29.26 -1.31
CA ARG A 56 16.55 28.88 -2.22
C ARG A 56 16.62 27.43 -2.70
N ARG A 57 17.69 26.70 -2.39
CA ARG A 57 17.82 25.26 -2.66
C ARG A 57 18.02 24.49 -1.38
N ARG A 58 17.02 24.51 -0.49
CA ARG A 58 16.89 23.39 0.45
C ARG A 58 16.57 22.16 -0.42
N PRO A 59 17.35 21.07 -0.37
CA PRO A 59 16.86 19.82 -0.94
C PRO A 59 15.49 19.56 -0.31
N PRO A 60 14.51 19.01 -1.06
CA PRO A 60 13.28 18.58 -0.43
C PRO A 60 13.65 17.71 0.78
N PRO A 61 12.92 17.82 1.91
CA PRO A 61 13.12 16.88 3.00
C PRO A 61 13.15 15.47 2.39
N PRO A 62 14.04 14.57 2.85
CA PRO A 62 14.13 13.24 2.28
C PRO A 62 12.71 12.70 2.15
N ALA A 63 12.37 12.16 0.97
CA ALA A 63 11.07 11.57 0.65
C ALA A 63 10.78 10.29 1.47
N ALA A 64 11.31 10.23 2.68
CA ALA A 64 11.17 9.23 3.70
C ALA A 64 10.60 9.88 4.98
N MET A 65 9.55 10.70 4.85
CA MET A 65 8.58 10.83 5.94
C MET A 65 7.41 9.89 5.61
N GLY A 66 7.69 8.59 5.69
CA GLY A 66 6.66 7.57 5.71
C GLY A 66 5.80 7.83 6.95
N PHE A 67 4.71 8.56 6.79
CA PHE A 67 3.80 8.86 7.89
C PHE A 67 3.37 7.56 8.59
N PRO A 68 3.21 7.60 9.92
CA PRO A 68 2.75 6.48 10.71
C PRO A 68 1.39 5.99 10.20
N LEU A 69 1.13 4.70 10.41
CA LEU A 69 -0.15 4.02 10.19
C LEU A 69 -1.35 4.96 10.38
N THR A 70 -2.12 5.20 9.31
CA THR A 70 -3.31 6.06 9.41
C THR A 70 -4.41 5.34 10.20
N PHE A 71 -5.31 6.10 10.81
CA PHE A 71 -6.46 5.55 11.52
C PHE A 71 -7.29 4.60 10.64
N PHE A 72 -7.60 5.01 9.40
CA PHE A 72 -8.33 4.18 8.44
C PHE A 72 -7.59 2.89 8.08
N GLN A 73 -6.26 2.95 7.96
CA GLN A 73 -5.46 1.76 7.67
C GLN A 73 -5.46 0.79 8.85
N PHE A 74 -5.27 1.29 10.08
CA PHE A 74 -5.35 0.45 11.28
C PHE A 74 -6.72 -0.20 11.43
N CYS A 75 -7.81 0.57 11.30
CA CYS A 75 -9.16 0.01 11.34
C CYS A 75 -9.40 -1.02 10.22
N GLY A 76 -8.87 -0.77 9.02
CA GLY A 76 -8.91 -1.73 7.92
C GLY A 76 -8.21 -3.03 8.27
N ASP A 77 -6.98 -2.95 8.80
CA ASP A 77 -6.24 -4.13 9.24
C ASP A 77 -7.00 -4.91 10.32
N MET A 78 -7.58 -4.22 11.30
CA MET A 78 -8.38 -4.86 12.35
C MET A 78 -9.65 -5.52 11.79
N ALA A 79 -10.33 -4.90 10.82
CA ALA A 79 -11.47 -5.50 10.13
C ALA A 79 -11.07 -6.77 9.36
N HIS A 80 -9.87 -6.78 8.75
CA HIS A 80 -9.35 -7.95 8.05
C HIS A 80 -9.00 -9.08 9.02
N VAL A 81 -8.38 -8.78 10.16
CA VAL A 81 -8.15 -9.75 11.24
C VAL A 81 -9.46 -10.29 11.80
N ALA A 82 -10.46 -9.42 11.98
CA ALA A 82 -11.80 -9.83 12.44
C ALA A 82 -12.45 -10.80 11.44
N SER A 83 -12.30 -10.57 10.14
CA SER A 83 -12.78 -11.48 9.08
C SER A 83 -12.20 -12.89 9.23
N PHE A 84 -10.87 -13.02 9.31
CA PHE A 84 -10.22 -14.33 9.53
C PHE A 84 -10.59 -14.95 10.89
N SER A 85 -10.75 -14.13 11.92
CA SER A 85 -11.19 -14.57 13.25
C SER A 85 -12.61 -15.16 13.21
N PHE A 86 -13.54 -14.52 12.51
CA PHE A 86 -14.89 -15.05 12.32
C PHE A 86 -14.88 -16.36 11.55
N LEU A 87 -14.06 -16.48 10.50
CA LEU A 87 -13.90 -17.72 9.75
C LEU A 87 -13.37 -18.86 10.64
N LEU A 88 -12.31 -18.61 11.41
CA LEU A 88 -11.77 -19.60 12.34
C LEU A 88 -12.77 -19.98 13.42
N TYR A 89 -13.47 -19.00 14.00
CA TYR A 89 -14.52 -19.25 14.98
C TYR A 89 -15.65 -20.10 14.38
N ARG A 90 -16.06 -19.80 13.14
CA ARG A 90 -17.04 -20.58 12.40
C ARG A 90 -16.61 -22.03 12.26
N LEU A 91 -15.39 -22.27 11.77
CA LEU A 91 -14.84 -23.63 11.62
C LEU A 91 -14.75 -24.33 12.98
N HIS A 92 -14.32 -23.62 14.02
CA HIS A 92 -14.21 -24.20 15.36
C HIS A 92 -15.56 -24.58 15.96
N LYS A 93 -16.60 -23.75 15.80
CA LYS A 93 -17.92 -23.96 16.39
C LYS A 93 -18.74 -25.00 15.61
N SER A 94 -18.77 -24.89 14.28
CA SER A 94 -19.57 -25.77 13.42
C SER A 94 -18.95 -27.15 13.22
N LYS A 95 -17.62 -27.28 13.40
CA LYS A 95 -16.84 -28.48 13.04
C LYS A 95 -17.14 -28.94 11.60
N SER A 96 -17.45 -28.00 10.70
CA SER A 96 -17.81 -28.28 9.31
C SER A 96 -17.26 -27.22 8.36
N ALA A 97 -16.82 -27.66 7.19
CA ALA A 97 -16.38 -26.81 6.09
C ALA A 97 -17.48 -26.52 5.05
N ALA A 98 -18.70 -27.04 5.23
CA ALA A 98 -19.81 -26.82 4.30
C ALA A 98 -20.07 -25.32 4.07
N GLY A 99 -20.26 -24.89 2.83
CA GLY A 99 -20.51 -23.47 2.47
C GLY A 99 -19.29 -22.54 2.54
N ILE A 100 -18.07 -23.06 2.75
CA ILE A 100 -16.81 -22.31 2.66
C ILE A 100 -16.02 -22.83 1.46
N SER A 101 -15.61 -21.92 0.59
CA SER A 101 -14.82 -22.20 -0.61
C SER A 101 -13.36 -22.37 -0.23
N LEU A 102 -12.83 -23.57 -0.45
CA LEU A 102 -11.41 -23.85 -0.32
C LEU A 102 -10.62 -23.05 -1.37
N LYS A 103 -11.19 -22.86 -2.57
CA LYS A 103 -10.53 -22.12 -3.65
C LYS A 103 -10.23 -20.68 -3.26
N THR A 104 -11.18 -20.03 -2.58
CA THR A 104 -10.99 -18.67 -2.06
C THR A 104 -9.87 -18.61 -1.03
N MET A 105 -9.78 -19.61 -0.15
CA MET A 105 -8.73 -19.68 0.87
C MET A 105 -7.35 -19.94 0.27
N GLU A 106 -7.26 -20.81 -0.75
CA GLU A 106 -6.03 -21.05 -1.52
C GLU A 106 -5.54 -19.75 -2.20
N LEU A 107 -6.46 -18.97 -2.80
CA LEU A 107 -6.14 -17.67 -3.41
C LEU A 107 -5.65 -16.65 -2.38
N TYR A 108 -6.33 -16.49 -1.24
CA TYR A 108 -5.89 -15.57 -0.19
C TYR A 108 -4.53 -15.96 0.39
N PHE A 109 -4.26 -17.26 0.57
CA PHE A 109 -2.95 -17.73 1.00
C PHE A 109 -1.85 -17.34 -0.01
N VAL A 110 -2.07 -17.54 -1.31
CA VAL A 110 -1.13 -17.11 -2.35
C VAL A 110 -0.94 -15.59 -2.38
N VAL A 111 -2.01 -14.82 -2.21
CA VAL A 111 -1.95 -13.35 -2.10
C VAL A 111 -1.00 -12.94 -0.98
N PHE A 112 -1.16 -13.49 0.23
CA PHE A 112 -0.32 -13.11 1.37
C PHE A 112 1.12 -13.57 1.22
N CYS A 113 1.36 -14.77 0.67
CA CYS A 113 2.70 -15.25 0.36
C CYS A 113 3.41 -14.35 -0.65
N ALA A 114 2.74 -13.97 -1.75
CA ALA A 114 3.30 -13.10 -2.77
C ALA A 114 3.54 -11.68 -2.25
N ARG A 115 2.59 -11.13 -1.47
CA ARG A 115 2.66 -9.76 -0.95
C ARG A 115 3.74 -9.56 0.11
N TYR A 116 3.93 -10.56 0.96
CA TYR A 116 4.79 -10.48 2.14
C TYR A 116 6.08 -11.29 1.99
N ILE A 117 6.45 -11.66 0.76
CA ILE A 117 7.75 -12.28 0.47
C ILE A 117 8.93 -11.41 0.93
N ASP A 118 8.70 -10.10 1.01
CA ASP A 118 9.65 -9.11 1.49
C ASP A 118 9.82 -9.08 3.01
N VAL A 119 9.09 -9.90 3.79
CA VAL A 119 9.03 -9.77 5.25
C VAL A 119 10.40 -9.85 5.92
N LEU A 120 11.26 -10.80 5.53
CA LEU A 120 12.58 -10.98 6.14
C LEU A 120 13.55 -9.85 5.76
N PRO A 121 13.72 -9.50 4.46
CA PRO A 121 14.52 -8.34 4.08
C PRO A 121 13.97 -7.01 4.61
N PHE A 122 12.66 -6.89 4.80
CA PHE A 122 12.00 -5.72 5.39
C PHE A 122 12.35 -5.58 6.87
N VAL A 123 12.21 -6.66 7.66
CA VAL A 123 12.59 -6.68 9.09
C VAL A 123 14.06 -6.28 9.26
N SER A 124 14.96 -6.78 8.41
CA SER A 124 16.39 -6.44 8.49
C SER A 124 16.72 -5.00 8.04
N ARG A 125 15.91 -4.37 7.19
CA ARG A 125 16.17 -3.01 6.66
C ARG A 125 15.47 -1.88 7.42
N HIS A 126 14.42 -2.16 8.19
CA HIS A 126 13.53 -1.16 8.76
C HIS A 126 13.73 -0.85 10.27
N HIS A 127 14.97 -0.92 10.77
CA HIS A 127 15.34 -0.44 12.13
C HIS A 127 15.28 1.10 12.31
N ASN A 128 14.56 1.83 11.45
CA ASN A 128 14.55 3.29 11.39
C ASN A 128 13.16 3.88 11.65
N TYR A 129 12.19 3.11 12.14
CA TYR A 129 10.92 3.70 12.56
C TYR A 129 11.08 4.31 13.94
N HIS A 130 10.66 5.57 14.10
CA HIS A 130 10.75 6.27 15.38
C HIS A 130 9.76 5.74 16.45
N SER A 131 9.04 4.64 16.18
CA SER A 131 7.98 4.12 17.05
C SER A 131 8.06 2.60 17.16
N TRP A 132 8.44 2.13 18.35
CA TRP A 132 8.54 0.71 18.72
C TRP A 132 7.27 -0.10 18.37
N PHE A 133 6.10 0.53 18.49
CA PHE A 133 4.82 -0.09 18.14
C PHE A 133 4.78 -0.53 16.67
N LEU A 134 5.23 0.33 15.74
CA LEU A 134 5.14 0.06 14.31
C LEU A 134 6.15 -1.00 13.86
N GLU A 135 7.32 -1.04 14.49
CA GLU A 135 8.36 -2.03 14.24
C GLU A 135 7.90 -3.45 14.56
N VAL A 136 7.12 -3.62 15.63
CA VAL A 136 6.55 -4.93 16.02
C VAL A 136 5.27 -5.24 15.25
N TYR A 137 4.38 -4.25 15.11
CA TYR A 137 3.05 -4.42 14.50
C TYR A 137 3.13 -4.94 13.06
N LEU A 138 3.92 -4.30 12.19
CA LEU A 138 3.97 -4.64 10.76
C LEU A 138 4.42 -6.08 10.49
N PRO A 139 5.58 -6.56 10.99
CA PRO A 139 5.99 -7.94 10.76
C PRO A 139 5.06 -8.94 11.45
N LEU A 140 4.58 -8.65 12.67
CA LEU A 140 3.64 -9.53 13.37
C LEU A 140 2.38 -9.76 12.54
N MET A 141 1.80 -8.69 12.00
CA MET A 141 0.60 -8.78 11.15
C MET A 141 0.89 -9.57 9.85
N LYS A 142 2.04 -9.34 9.20
CA LYS A 142 2.45 -10.11 8.00
C LYS A 142 2.55 -11.60 8.31
N PHE A 143 3.22 -11.99 9.39
CA PHE A 143 3.33 -13.40 9.81
C PHE A 143 1.96 -13.98 10.20
N ALA A 144 1.13 -13.22 10.91
CA ALA A 144 -0.21 -13.65 11.28
C ALA A 144 -1.08 -13.93 10.04
N TYR A 145 -1.05 -13.06 9.02
CA TYR A 145 -1.82 -13.28 7.79
C TYR A 145 -1.38 -14.54 7.04
N ILE A 146 -0.08 -14.76 6.85
CA ILE A 146 0.44 -15.97 6.21
C ILE A 146 0.08 -17.22 7.05
N GLY A 147 0.33 -17.17 8.36
CA GLY A 147 0.11 -18.28 9.26
C GLY A 147 -1.37 -18.67 9.36
N VAL A 148 -2.26 -17.70 9.53
CA VAL A 148 -3.71 -17.94 9.65
C VAL A 148 -4.30 -18.44 8.33
N SER A 149 -3.98 -17.81 7.20
CA SER A 149 -4.48 -18.26 5.90
C SER A 149 -3.97 -19.67 5.54
N GLY A 150 -2.69 -19.94 5.79
CA GLY A 150 -2.11 -21.28 5.64
C GLY A 150 -2.75 -22.30 6.57
N ALA A 151 -3.03 -21.94 7.83
CA ALA A 151 -3.74 -22.80 8.77
C ALA A 151 -5.16 -23.13 8.29
N VAL A 152 -5.91 -22.15 7.78
CA VAL A 152 -7.26 -22.39 7.20
C VAL A 152 -7.17 -23.37 6.03
N VAL A 153 -6.27 -23.15 5.07
CA VAL A 153 -6.08 -24.06 3.94
C VAL A 153 -5.71 -25.47 4.43
N TYR A 154 -4.80 -25.57 5.39
CA TYR A 154 -4.41 -26.85 6.00
C TYR A 154 -5.60 -27.57 6.64
N LEU A 155 -6.41 -26.85 7.43
CA LEU A 155 -7.60 -27.40 8.08
C LEU A 155 -8.58 -27.97 7.05
N LEU A 156 -8.91 -27.20 6.01
CA LEU A 156 -9.88 -27.64 5.00
C LEU A 156 -9.35 -28.78 4.13
N ARG A 157 -8.05 -28.82 3.83
CA ARG A 157 -7.47 -29.81 2.91
C ARG A 157 -7.14 -31.14 3.57
N PHE A 158 -6.66 -31.11 4.81
CA PHE A 158 -6.00 -32.27 5.42
C PHE A 158 -6.60 -32.72 6.75
N ARG A 159 -7.39 -31.88 7.43
CA ARG A 159 -7.87 -32.21 8.78
C ARG A 159 -9.33 -32.64 8.79
N GLU A 160 -9.61 -33.78 9.42
CA GLU A 160 -10.97 -34.20 9.74
C GLU A 160 -11.53 -33.41 10.93
N PRO A 161 -12.84 -33.12 10.96
CA PRO A 161 -13.89 -33.47 9.98
C PRO A 161 -14.04 -32.48 8.80
N PHE A 162 -13.17 -31.47 8.68
CA PHE A 162 -13.32 -30.40 7.68
C PHE A 162 -13.14 -30.89 6.25
N LYS A 163 -12.20 -31.80 6.03
CA LYS A 163 -11.95 -32.40 4.72
C LYS A 163 -13.17 -33.19 4.21
N THR A 164 -13.79 -34.00 5.06
CA THR A 164 -14.97 -34.80 4.69
C THR A 164 -16.24 -33.97 4.55
N THR A 165 -16.38 -32.89 5.30
CA THR A 165 -17.55 -31.99 5.24
C THR A 165 -17.47 -30.94 4.12
N TYR A 166 -16.34 -30.85 3.41
CA TYR A 166 -16.14 -29.93 2.30
C TYR A 166 -16.76 -30.49 1.01
N ASP A 167 -17.71 -29.75 0.43
CA ASP A 167 -18.36 -30.12 -0.83
C ASP A 167 -17.53 -29.67 -2.04
N THR A 168 -16.83 -30.64 -2.63
CA THR A 168 -15.95 -30.38 -3.80
C THR A 168 -16.75 -30.17 -5.08
N GLU A 169 -17.94 -30.75 -5.21
CA GLU A 169 -18.77 -30.63 -6.42
C GLU A 169 -19.33 -29.21 -6.55
N ARG A 170 -19.74 -28.61 -5.42
CA ARG A 170 -20.23 -27.24 -5.38
C ARG A 170 -19.14 -26.18 -5.54
N ASP A 171 -17.90 -26.45 -5.10
CA ASP A 171 -16.75 -25.54 -5.22
C ASP A 171 -15.80 -25.91 -6.38
N ASN A 172 -16.37 -26.28 -7.53
CA ASN A 172 -15.64 -26.65 -8.75
C ASN A 172 -15.23 -25.43 -9.62
N PHE A 173 -14.79 -24.33 -9.01
CA PHE A 173 -14.34 -23.17 -9.78
C PHE A 173 -12.85 -23.29 -10.17
N PRO A 174 -12.50 -23.23 -11.48
CA PRO A 174 -11.12 -23.31 -11.98
C PRO A 174 -10.28 -22.03 -11.72
N HIS A 175 -10.16 -21.65 -10.46
CA HIS A 175 -9.53 -20.41 -9.99
C HIS A 175 -8.08 -20.19 -10.46
N TRP A 176 -7.26 -21.23 -10.62
CA TRP A 176 -5.88 -21.06 -11.11
C TRP A 176 -5.84 -20.52 -12.53
N MET A 177 -6.69 -21.06 -13.43
CA MET A 177 -6.68 -20.69 -14.84
C MET A 177 -7.42 -19.38 -15.08
N PHE A 178 -8.53 -19.13 -14.38
CA PHE A 178 -9.38 -17.97 -14.67
C PHE A 178 -9.13 -16.76 -13.77
N LEU A 179 -8.48 -16.91 -12.61
CA LEU A 179 -8.16 -15.79 -11.72
C LEU A 179 -6.65 -15.61 -11.59
N ALA A 180 -5.93 -16.64 -11.15
CA ALA A 180 -4.50 -16.50 -10.86
C ALA A 180 -3.67 -16.22 -12.11
N ALA A 181 -3.89 -16.95 -13.22
CA ALA A 181 -3.13 -16.76 -14.45
C ALA A 181 -3.35 -15.36 -15.08
N PRO A 182 -4.59 -14.84 -15.26
CA PRO A 182 -4.79 -13.48 -15.75
C PRO A 182 -4.21 -12.42 -14.82
N CYS A 183 -4.34 -12.58 -13.50
CA CYS A 183 -3.74 -11.65 -12.54
C CYS A 183 -2.21 -11.69 -12.59
N ALA A 184 -1.59 -12.86 -12.84
CA ALA A 184 -0.15 -12.98 -13.01
C ALA A 184 0.33 -12.22 -14.25
N VAL A 185 -0.36 -12.39 -15.38
CA VAL A 185 -0.07 -11.62 -16.60
C VAL A 185 -0.22 -10.12 -16.34
N LEU A 186 -1.31 -9.69 -15.69
CA LEU A 186 -1.53 -8.28 -15.35
C LEU A 186 -0.45 -7.73 -14.41
N GLY A 187 -0.05 -8.48 -13.38
CA GLY A 187 1.04 -8.07 -12.47
C GLY A 187 2.40 -7.98 -13.15
N LEU A 188 2.67 -8.85 -14.14
CA LEU A 188 3.90 -8.78 -14.94
C LEU A 188 3.92 -7.57 -15.87
N VAL A 189 2.80 -7.25 -16.52
CA VAL A 189 2.73 -6.13 -17.47
C VAL A 189 2.62 -4.79 -16.74
N TRP A 190 1.71 -4.70 -15.77
CA TRP A 190 1.35 -3.47 -15.07
C TRP A 190 1.91 -3.47 -13.63
N ASN A 191 3.18 -3.08 -13.51
CA ASN A 191 3.88 -2.89 -12.23
C ASN A 191 4.76 -1.63 -12.25
N TYR A 192 5.19 -1.18 -11.08
CA TYR A 192 6.09 -0.03 -10.93
C TYR A 192 7.60 -0.41 -10.99
N GLY A 193 7.90 -1.71 -11.04
CA GLY A 193 9.25 -2.26 -10.93
C GLY A 193 10.12 -2.08 -12.18
N TRP A 194 9.53 -1.78 -13.35
CA TRP A 194 10.27 -1.63 -14.62
C TRP A 194 11.36 -0.54 -14.62
N SER A 195 11.27 0.42 -13.71
CA SER A 195 12.30 1.47 -13.55
C SER A 195 13.44 1.10 -12.58
N SER A 196 13.38 -0.09 -11.96
CA SER A 196 14.34 -0.51 -10.94
C SER A 196 15.59 -1.14 -11.55
N THR A 197 16.76 -0.79 -11.01
CA THR A 197 18.06 -1.35 -11.45
C THR A 197 18.35 -2.74 -10.87
N SER A 198 17.69 -3.11 -9.76
CA SER A 198 17.89 -4.40 -9.10
C SER A 198 16.82 -5.41 -9.52
N TRP A 199 17.25 -6.57 -10.02
CA TRP A 199 16.37 -7.69 -10.37
C TRP A 199 15.51 -8.14 -9.20
N SER A 200 16.06 -8.22 -7.98
CA SER A 200 15.30 -8.64 -6.80
C SER A 200 14.19 -7.65 -6.43
N ALA A 201 14.43 -6.35 -6.59
CA ALA A 201 13.41 -5.33 -6.36
C ALA A 201 12.31 -5.40 -7.42
N MET A 202 12.67 -5.62 -8.69
CA MET A 202 11.70 -5.77 -9.78
C MET A 202 10.76 -6.97 -9.56
N PHE A 203 11.30 -8.14 -9.17
CA PHE A 203 10.49 -9.31 -8.86
C PHE A 203 9.53 -9.09 -7.69
N VAL A 204 9.97 -8.41 -6.63
CA VAL A 204 9.10 -8.07 -5.49
C VAL A 204 7.96 -7.14 -5.91
N GLU A 205 8.23 -6.13 -6.74
CA GLU A 205 7.19 -5.22 -7.26
C GLU A 205 6.19 -5.95 -8.18
N MET A 206 6.66 -6.88 -9.01
CA MET A 206 5.78 -7.73 -9.83
C MET A 206 4.88 -8.63 -8.97
N LEU A 207 5.44 -9.29 -7.95
CA LEU A 207 4.68 -10.12 -7.01
C LEU A 207 3.70 -9.28 -6.18
N TRP A 208 4.09 -8.07 -5.79
CA TRP A 208 3.21 -7.13 -5.11
C TRP A 208 2.02 -6.74 -5.99
N ALA A 209 2.27 -6.33 -7.24
CA ALA A 209 1.21 -5.99 -8.20
C ALA A 209 0.29 -7.19 -8.49
N PHE A 210 0.86 -8.36 -8.73
CA PHE A 210 0.12 -9.62 -8.86
C PHE A 210 -0.79 -9.88 -7.66
N SER A 211 -0.26 -9.76 -6.43
CA SER A 211 -1.03 -9.97 -5.21
C SER A 211 -2.19 -8.99 -5.09
N GLN A 212 -2.02 -7.75 -5.55
CA GLN A 212 -3.03 -6.70 -5.48
C GLN A 212 -4.21 -7.00 -6.41
N PHE A 213 -3.95 -7.42 -7.65
CA PHE A 213 -4.99 -7.86 -8.58
C PHE A 213 -5.65 -9.17 -8.15
N LEU A 214 -4.86 -10.16 -7.70
CA LEU A 214 -5.40 -11.44 -7.28
C LEU A 214 -6.30 -11.31 -6.05
N GLU A 215 -5.93 -10.47 -5.07
CA GLU A 215 -6.77 -10.21 -3.89
C GLU A 215 -8.12 -9.60 -4.27
N ALA A 216 -8.13 -8.73 -5.29
CA ALA A 216 -9.36 -8.08 -5.73
C ALA A 216 -10.41 -9.09 -6.18
N VAL A 217 -9.98 -10.19 -6.81
CA VAL A 217 -10.86 -11.23 -7.36
C VAL A 217 -10.89 -12.51 -6.51
N ALA A 218 -10.09 -12.60 -5.45
CA ALA A 218 -9.93 -13.82 -4.64
C ALA A 218 -11.24 -14.31 -4.00
N ILE A 219 -12.15 -13.40 -3.67
CA ILE A 219 -13.46 -13.72 -3.06
C ILE A 219 -14.44 -14.37 -4.05
N PHE A 220 -14.18 -14.30 -5.35
CA PHE A 220 -15.13 -14.69 -6.39
C PHE A 220 -15.67 -16.13 -6.24
N PRO A 221 -14.84 -17.17 -5.99
CA PRO A 221 -15.34 -18.53 -5.81
C PRO A 221 -16.32 -18.66 -4.63
N GLN A 222 -16.02 -18.01 -3.50
CA GLN A 222 -16.91 -17.95 -2.33
C GLN A 222 -18.24 -17.25 -2.66
N SER A 223 -18.20 -16.15 -3.43
CA SER A 223 -19.42 -15.47 -3.85
C SER A 223 -20.31 -16.36 -4.72
N VAL A 224 -19.72 -17.13 -5.64
CA VAL A 224 -20.46 -18.11 -6.47
C VAL A 224 -21.05 -19.21 -5.60
N LEU A 225 -20.28 -19.75 -4.65
CA LEU A 225 -20.75 -20.79 -3.72
C LEU A 225 -21.94 -20.30 -2.89
N MET A 226 -21.87 -19.08 -2.35
CA MET A 226 -22.94 -18.51 -1.54
C MET A 226 -24.24 -18.29 -2.32
N LYS A 227 -24.16 -17.93 -3.60
CA LYS A 227 -25.34 -17.82 -4.47
C LYS A 227 -26.01 -19.18 -4.69
N ARG A 228 -25.22 -20.26 -4.79
CA ARG A 228 -25.73 -21.63 -4.93
C ARG A 228 -26.46 -22.13 -3.67
N GLU A 229 -25.95 -21.78 -2.49
CA GLU A 229 -26.54 -22.21 -1.21
C GLU A 229 -27.86 -21.50 -0.87
N LYS A 230 -28.14 -20.33 -1.46
CA LYS A 230 -29.32 -19.44 -1.24
C LYS A 230 -29.47 -18.88 0.18
N GLN A 231 -29.13 -19.65 1.21
CA GLN A 231 -29.10 -19.24 2.60
C GLN A 231 -27.70 -19.35 3.17
N VAL A 232 -27.18 -18.21 3.62
CA VAL A 232 -25.85 -18.10 4.21
C VAL A 232 -25.97 -17.89 5.71
N GLU A 233 -25.24 -18.71 6.47
CA GLU A 233 -25.12 -18.60 7.92
C GLU A 233 -24.68 -17.19 8.36
N THR A 234 -25.15 -16.74 9.53
CA THR A 234 -24.78 -15.43 10.10
C THR A 234 -23.28 -15.25 10.25
N ILE A 235 -22.57 -16.29 10.72
CA ILE A 235 -21.14 -16.18 10.99
C ILE A 235 -20.36 -16.04 9.68
N THR A 236 -20.72 -16.84 8.67
CA THR A 236 -20.12 -16.74 7.32
C THR A 236 -20.40 -15.37 6.69
N SER A 237 -21.62 -14.86 6.80
CA SER A 237 -21.94 -13.53 6.28
C SER A 237 -21.21 -12.40 7.01
N ASN A 238 -21.02 -12.51 8.33
CA ASN A 238 -20.19 -11.55 9.09
C ASN A 238 -18.71 -11.61 8.68
N TYR A 239 -18.17 -12.79 8.43
CA TYR A 239 -16.82 -12.96 7.86
C TYR A 239 -16.67 -12.18 6.54
N VAL A 240 -17.57 -12.43 5.56
CA VAL A 240 -17.55 -11.76 4.26
C VAL A 240 -17.79 -10.26 4.41
N PHE A 241 -18.64 -9.84 5.34
CA PHE A 241 -18.88 -8.43 5.63
C PHE A 241 -17.63 -7.70 6.15
N CYS A 242 -16.94 -8.28 7.14
CA CYS A 242 -15.67 -7.74 7.64
C CYS A 242 -14.60 -7.70 6.55
N LEU A 243 -14.60 -8.70 5.66
CA LEU A 243 -13.74 -8.74 4.50
C LEU A 243 -14.06 -7.61 3.50
N GLY A 244 -15.32 -7.30 3.24
CA GLY A 244 -15.65 -6.12 2.44
C GLY A 244 -15.28 -4.81 3.14
N LEU A 245 -15.52 -4.73 4.46
CA LEU A 245 -15.31 -3.53 5.27
C LEU A 245 -13.85 -3.10 5.31
N TYR A 246 -12.88 -4.03 5.41
CA TYR A 246 -11.47 -3.66 5.34
C TYR A 246 -11.16 -2.92 4.04
N ARG A 247 -11.70 -3.38 2.91
CA ARG A 247 -11.41 -2.76 1.61
C ARG A 247 -11.99 -1.36 1.52
N VAL A 248 -13.21 -1.16 2.03
CA VAL A 248 -13.82 0.19 2.11
C VAL A 248 -12.93 1.12 2.93
N LEU A 249 -12.46 0.67 4.10
CA LEU A 249 -11.55 1.45 4.95
C LEU A 249 -10.21 1.74 4.27
N TYR A 250 -9.69 0.81 3.47
CA TYR A 250 -8.49 1.04 2.66
C TYR A 250 -8.70 2.05 1.54
N VAL A 251 -9.87 2.07 0.90
CA VAL A 251 -10.22 3.12 -0.07
C VAL A 251 -10.31 4.48 0.62
N LEU A 252 -10.94 4.57 1.79
CA LEU A 252 -10.95 5.80 2.59
C LEU A 252 -9.53 6.24 2.98
N ASN A 253 -8.64 5.31 3.30
CA ASN A 253 -7.23 5.58 3.53
C ASN A 253 -6.53 6.17 2.29
N TRP A 254 -6.82 5.66 1.09
CA TRP A 254 -6.24 6.20 -0.15
C TRP A 254 -6.80 7.58 -0.49
N ILE A 255 -8.10 7.83 -0.26
CA ILE A 255 -8.71 9.17 -0.37
C ILE A 255 -8.00 10.14 0.58
N TYR A 256 -7.80 9.74 1.84
CA TYR A 256 -7.10 10.54 2.83
C TYR A 256 -5.65 10.85 2.40
N LYS A 257 -4.92 9.85 1.87
CA LYS A 257 -3.56 10.03 1.34
C LYS A 257 -3.54 10.96 0.13
N LEU A 258 -4.52 10.88 -0.75
CA LEU A 258 -4.66 11.76 -1.91
C LEU A 258 -4.90 13.22 -1.49
N ALA A 259 -5.70 13.44 -0.44
CA ALA A 259 -6.00 14.79 0.06
C ALA A 259 -4.86 15.42 0.86
N THR A 260 -4.02 14.61 1.52
CA THR A 260 -3.00 15.10 2.45
C THR A 260 -1.58 15.10 1.88
N ARG A 261 -1.29 14.30 0.86
CA ARG A 261 0.07 14.14 0.31
C ARG A 261 0.20 14.79 -1.06
N GLU A 262 1.21 15.65 -1.19
CA GLU A 262 1.66 16.12 -2.49
C GLU A 262 2.20 14.93 -3.31
N HIS A 263 1.77 14.79 -4.56
CA HIS A 263 2.20 13.77 -5.52
C HIS A 263 1.90 12.29 -5.19
N TYR A 264 0.91 11.99 -4.34
CA TYR A 264 0.48 10.59 -4.16
C TYR A 264 -0.16 10.03 -5.43
N ARG A 265 0.41 8.95 -5.99
CA ARG A 265 -0.09 8.29 -7.20
C ARG A 265 0.10 6.78 -7.12
N ASP A 266 -0.97 6.05 -6.84
CA ASP A 266 -0.97 4.58 -6.78
C ASP A 266 -2.17 3.98 -7.54
N TRP A 267 -2.06 3.95 -8.87
CA TRP A 267 -3.12 3.47 -9.76
C TRP A 267 -3.44 1.98 -9.58
N ILE A 268 -2.45 1.15 -9.23
CA ILE A 268 -2.65 -0.30 -9.03
C ILE A 268 -3.58 -0.55 -7.84
N SER A 269 -3.31 0.11 -6.71
CA SER A 269 -4.19 -0.01 -5.53
C SER A 269 -5.60 0.47 -5.82
N TRP A 270 -5.76 1.63 -6.48
CA TRP A 270 -7.08 2.17 -6.85
C TRP A 270 -7.86 1.24 -7.77
N THR A 271 -7.26 0.77 -8.86
CA THR A 271 -7.93 -0.10 -9.83
C THR A 271 -8.36 -1.43 -9.20
N ALA A 272 -7.44 -2.12 -8.51
CA ALA A 272 -7.75 -3.35 -7.81
C ALA A 272 -8.80 -3.16 -6.71
N GLY A 273 -8.70 -2.08 -5.92
CA GLY A 273 -9.65 -1.80 -4.85
C GLY A 273 -11.06 -1.49 -5.36
N THR A 274 -11.20 -0.77 -6.48
CA THR A 274 -12.49 -0.54 -7.13
C THR A 274 -13.11 -1.83 -7.64
N ILE A 275 -12.33 -2.70 -8.29
CA ILE A 275 -12.80 -4.03 -8.73
C ILE A 275 -13.32 -4.83 -7.53
N GLN A 276 -12.56 -4.84 -6.44
CA GLN A 276 -12.92 -5.59 -5.25
C GLN A 276 -14.21 -5.07 -4.58
N ILE A 277 -14.37 -3.75 -4.46
CA ILE A 277 -15.61 -3.16 -3.94
C ILE A 277 -16.80 -3.49 -4.84
N GLY A 278 -16.63 -3.47 -6.16
CA GLY A 278 -17.65 -3.88 -7.11
C GLY A 278 -18.15 -5.31 -6.83
N LEU A 279 -17.24 -6.25 -6.60
CA LEU A 279 -17.58 -7.64 -6.26
C LEU A 279 -18.31 -7.78 -4.92
N PHE A 280 -18.02 -6.92 -3.93
CA PHE A 280 -18.73 -6.93 -2.64
C PHE A 280 -20.07 -6.20 -2.64
N THR A 281 -20.34 -5.36 -3.64
CA THR A 281 -21.53 -4.48 -3.65
C THR A 281 -22.84 -5.27 -3.58
N ASP A 282 -22.95 -6.32 -4.40
CA ASP A 282 -24.11 -7.23 -4.43
C ASP A 282 -24.33 -7.88 -3.07
N PHE A 283 -23.27 -8.41 -2.47
CA PHE A 283 -23.32 -9.02 -1.14
C PHE A 283 -23.75 -8.02 -0.06
N PHE A 284 -23.19 -6.81 -0.04
CA PHE A 284 -23.55 -5.79 0.94
C PHE A 284 -25.03 -5.40 0.87
N TYR A 285 -25.57 -5.27 -0.33
CA TYR A 285 -26.99 -4.98 -0.51
C TYR A 285 -27.87 -6.02 0.19
N PHE A 286 -27.64 -7.31 -0.09
CA PHE A 286 -28.40 -8.40 0.53
C PHE A 286 -28.12 -8.55 2.02
N TYR A 287 -26.88 -8.33 2.46
CA TYR A 287 -26.52 -8.33 3.87
C TYR A 287 -27.35 -7.30 4.65
N PHE A 288 -27.35 -6.04 4.23
CA PHE A 288 -28.13 -4.99 4.93
C PHE A 288 -29.63 -5.21 4.82
N LYS A 289 -30.12 -5.69 3.68
CA LYS A 289 -31.54 -6.03 3.49
C LYS A 289 -31.99 -7.11 4.48
N SER A 290 -31.23 -8.20 4.61
CA SER A 290 -31.54 -9.28 5.54
C SER A 290 -31.48 -8.84 7.00
N ARG A 291 -30.50 -7.99 7.37
CA ARG A 291 -30.36 -7.49 8.74
C ARG A 291 -31.49 -6.53 9.14
N ARG A 292 -31.93 -5.67 8.21
CA ARG A 292 -33.09 -4.80 8.44
C ARG A 292 -34.40 -5.58 8.57
N ALA A 293 -34.54 -6.68 7.84
CA ALA A 293 -35.70 -7.56 7.93
C ALA A 293 -35.68 -8.48 9.17
N GLY A 294 -34.62 -8.47 9.98
CA GLY A 294 -34.50 -9.31 11.18
C GLY A 294 -34.18 -10.78 10.90
N TYR A 295 -33.74 -11.13 9.69
CA TYR A 295 -33.37 -12.52 9.37
C TYR A 295 -32.07 -12.92 10.08
N GLY A 296 -32.05 -14.15 10.58
CA GLY A 296 -30.86 -14.74 11.21
C GLY A 296 -29.69 -14.94 10.23
N GLY A 297 -29.94 -15.05 8.92
CA GLY A 297 -28.91 -15.23 7.89
C GLY A 297 -29.09 -14.28 6.71
N VAL A 298 -28.21 -14.41 5.70
CA VAL A 298 -28.33 -13.66 4.44
C VAL A 298 -29.00 -14.56 3.40
N ILE A 299 -30.06 -14.05 2.77
CA ILE A 299 -30.75 -14.73 1.68
C ILE A 299 -30.30 -14.06 0.38
N LEU A 300 -29.63 -14.83 -0.47
CA LEU A 300 -29.16 -14.36 -1.77
C LEU A 300 -30.16 -14.78 -2.86
N PRO A 301 -30.37 -13.94 -3.90
CA PRO A 301 -31.16 -14.32 -5.05
C PRO A 301 -30.46 -15.47 -5.79
N ALA A 302 -31.27 -16.29 -6.46
CA ALA A 302 -30.80 -17.41 -7.27
C ALA A 302 -29.99 -16.92 -8.48
#